data_AF-A0A2E4W5F4-F1
#
_entry.id   AF-A0A2E4W5F4-F1
#
_cell.length_a   1.000
_cell.length_b   1.000
_cell.length_c   1.000
_cell.angle_alpha   90.00
_cell.angle_beta   90.00
_cell.angle_gamma   90.00
#
_symmetry.space_group_name_H-M   'P 1'
#
loop_
_entity.id
_entity.type
_entity.pdbx_description
1 polymer ?
#
loop_
_entity_poly.entity_id
_entity_poly.type
_entity_poly.pdbx_seq_one_letter_code
_entity_poly.pdbx_strand_id
1 'polypeptide(L)'
;MSKSSRKKIIAVGCSYTEDVYKFPVWPTLLAETLDMDCVNLGAQGAGNEEMLAKTLDVVLNQKNIGLVVIMWSEWQRMDFQLWPRKWDHWWHVHPMRKAGPGWERYVERSGYVPEFQRNVNEWSPNLLGANTPHHAANRALRTFIYSQKLLKNIPYIFLQGPTPMPFYNVKTLSYIDCSENGPNGEVADFQKNNNSRQQTALALSFSPYLEYIDNNISEKFIGWPIFSELGGYDIDNILDIADPERSEMRISEDDTHPNGLGHKMIAEEIYNAYAKIYT
;
A
#
# COMPACT_ATOMS: atom_id res chain seq x y z
N MET A 1 -17.83 15.73 30.06
CA MET A 1 -17.47 15.25 28.71
C MET A 1 -17.55 13.74 28.70
N SER A 2 -18.59 13.17 28.08
CA SER A 2 -18.69 11.73 27.88
C SER A 2 -17.52 11.30 26.97
N LYS A 3 -16.57 10.52 27.48
CA LYS A 3 -15.60 9.84 26.62
C LYS A 3 -16.39 8.77 25.89
N SER A 4 -16.56 8.90 24.58
CA SER A 4 -17.15 7.87 23.73
C SER A 4 -16.54 6.50 24.08
N SER A 5 -17.37 5.55 24.48
CA SER A 5 -16.99 4.15 24.69
C SER A 5 -16.88 3.37 23.38
N ARG A 6 -17.19 4.01 22.25
CA ARG A 6 -17.18 3.42 20.93
C ARG A 6 -15.76 2.97 20.58
N LYS A 7 -15.66 1.78 20.00
CA LYS A 7 -14.40 1.25 19.51
C LYS A 7 -13.98 2.00 18.26
N LYS A 8 -12.67 2.03 17.98
CA LYS A 8 -12.10 2.69 16.80
C LYS A 8 -11.61 1.67 15.78
N ILE A 9 -11.88 1.95 14.50
CA ILE A 9 -11.10 1.39 13.39
C ILE A 9 -9.92 2.32 13.15
N ILE A 10 -8.73 1.73 13.09
CA ILE A 10 -7.53 2.40 12.60
C ILE A 10 -7.28 1.86 11.20
N ALA A 11 -7.44 2.72 10.19
CA ALA A 11 -7.11 2.38 8.81
C ALA A 11 -5.75 2.99 8.44
N VAL A 12 -4.83 2.15 7.98
CA VAL A 12 -3.49 2.55 7.57
C VAL A 12 -3.26 2.11 6.14
N GLY A 13 -2.72 2.99 5.30
CA GLY A 13 -2.45 2.65 3.91
C GLY A 13 -1.96 3.85 3.11
N CYS A 14 -1.97 3.68 1.79
CA CYS A 14 -1.53 4.72 0.86
C CYS A 14 -2.74 5.49 0.27
N SER A 15 -2.70 5.82 -1.02
CA SER A 15 -3.78 6.52 -1.73
C SER A 15 -5.09 5.72 -1.85
N TYR A 16 -5.05 4.39 -1.71
CA TYR A 16 -6.25 3.55 -1.69
C TYR A 16 -7.00 3.65 -0.35
N THR A 17 -6.38 4.28 0.65
CA THR A 17 -6.94 4.45 2.00
C THR A 17 -7.22 5.91 2.31
N GLU A 18 -6.46 6.84 1.75
CA GLU A 18 -6.59 8.27 2.01
C GLU A 18 -7.96 8.84 1.63
N ASP A 19 -8.49 9.72 2.48
CA ASP A 19 -9.78 10.38 2.30
C ASP A 19 -9.61 11.78 1.68
N VAL A 20 -9.31 11.81 0.38
CA VAL A 20 -9.15 13.05 -0.42
C VAL A 20 -10.24 13.19 -1.49
N TYR A 21 -11.20 12.28 -1.53
CA TYR A 21 -12.24 12.20 -2.55
C TYR A 21 -13.57 12.79 -2.08
N LYS A 22 -14.49 13.03 -3.02
CA LYS A 22 -15.86 13.53 -2.72
C LYS A 22 -16.84 12.41 -2.37
N PHE A 23 -16.37 11.17 -2.28
CA PHE A 23 -17.15 9.98 -1.94
C PHE A 23 -16.57 9.32 -0.69
N PRO A 24 -17.37 8.60 0.10
CA PRO A 24 -16.87 7.85 1.25
C PRO A 24 -15.86 6.78 0.81
N VAL A 25 -14.72 6.76 1.48
CA VAL A 25 -13.68 5.74 1.29
C VAL A 25 -13.92 4.53 2.20
N TRP A 26 -13.28 3.40 1.88
CA TRP A 26 -13.47 2.12 2.57
C TRP A 26 -13.31 2.21 4.11
N PRO A 27 -12.39 3.03 4.69
CA PRO A 27 -12.30 3.15 6.15
C PRO A 27 -13.57 3.69 6.80
N THR A 28 -14.21 4.67 6.14
CA THR A 28 -15.45 5.30 6.62
C THR A 28 -16.60 4.32 6.52
N LEU A 29 -16.75 3.66 5.38
CA LEU A 29 -17.80 2.67 5.12
C LEU A 29 -17.72 1.49 6.10
N LEU A 30 -16.51 0.97 6.34
CA LEU A 30 -16.29 -0.13 7.27
C LEU A 30 -16.58 0.29 8.73
N ALA A 31 -16.17 1.50 9.12
CA ALA A 31 -16.43 2.03 10.46
C ALA A 31 -17.92 2.22 10.74
N GLU A 32 -18.69 2.69 9.75
CA GLU A 32 -20.15 2.77 9.83
C GLU A 32 -20.76 1.38 10.00
N THR A 33 -20.32 0.41 9.19
CA THR A 33 -20.84 -0.97 9.21
C THR A 33 -20.59 -1.66 10.56
N LEU A 34 -19.43 -1.42 11.17
CA LEU A 34 -19.05 -2.02 12.45
C LEU A 34 -19.48 -1.20 13.68
N ASP A 35 -20.22 -0.11 13.50
CA ASP A 35 -20.55 0.87 14.55
C ASP A 35 -19.31 1.31 15.36
N MET A 36 -18.22 1.65 14.64
CA MET A 36 -16.95 2.13 15.18
C MET A 36 -16.62 3.56 14.74
N ASP A 37 -15.80 4.26 15.52
CA ASP A 37 -15.23 5.56 15.12
C ASP A 37 -14.09 5.30 14.10
N CYS A 38 -13.98 6.14 13.06
CA CYS A 38 -12.94 6.00 12.04
C CYS A 38 -11.71 6.87 12.36
N VAL A 39 -10.52 6.27 12.39
CA VAL A 39 -9.23 6.97 12.36
C VAL A 39 -8.50 6.55 11.09
N ASN A 40 -8.55 7.39 10.08
CA ASN A 40 -7.92 7.16 8.79
C ASN A 40 -6.51 7.80 8.75
N LEU A 41 -5.48 6.98 8.55
CA LEU A 41 -4.08 7.39 8.45
C LEU A 41 -3.52 7.22 7.02
N GLY A 42 -4.40 7.02 6.04
CA GLY A 42 -4.02 6.93 4.63
C GLY A 42 -3.24 8.15 4.16
N ALA A 43 -2.19 7.93 3.39
CA ALA A 43 -1.42 9.02 2.77
C ALA A 43 -0.94 8.63 1.37
N GLN A 44 -1.26 9.46 0.38
CA GLN A 44 -0.86 9.23 -1.00
C GLN A 44 0.66 9.06 -1.13
N GLY A 45 1.06 7.97 -1.76
CA GLY A 45 2.48 7.66 -2.00
C GLY A 45 3.19 6.99 -0.83
N ALA A 46 2.56 6.86 0.34
CA ALA A 46 3.12 6.14 1.48
C ALA A 46 3.60 4.74 1.08
N GLY A 47 4.81 4.41 1.49
CA GLY A 47 5.37 3.07 1.48
C GLY A 47 5.11 2.35 2.81
N ASN A 48 5.69 1.15 2.93
CA ASN A 48 5.38 0.25 4.03
C ASN A 48 6.09 0.65 5.34
N GLU A 49 7.21 1.38 5.27
CA GLU A 49 7.91 1.88 6.45
C GLU A 49 7.14 3.00 7.15
N GLU A 50 6.59 3.95 6.38
CA GLU A 50 5.71 4.99 6.95
C GLU A 50 4.47 4.34 7.59
N MET A 51 3.85 3.37 6.92
CA MET A 51 2.67 2.68 7.45
C MET A 51 2.96 1.97 8.77
N LEU A 52 4.11 1.29 8.88
CA LEU A 52 4.55 0.67 10.12
C LEU A 52 4.76 1.72 11.23
N ALA A 53 5.40 2.85 10.91
CA ALA A 53 5.62 3.94 11.86
C ALA A 53 4.30 4.53 12.37
N LYS A 54 3.35 4.84 11.47
CA LYS A 54 2.01 5.32 11.82
C LYS A 54 1.23 4.31 12.68
N THR A 55 1.38 3.02 12.38
CA THR A 55 0.77 1.95 13.18
C THR A 55 1.32 1.96 14.61
N LEU A 56 2.65 2.05 14.77
CA LEU A 56 3.29 2.17 16.08
C LEU A 56 2.76 3.39 16.84
N ASP A 57 2.76 4.56 16.20
CA ASP A 57 2.33 5.82 16.82
C ASP A 57 0.88 5.74 17.30
N VAL A 58 -0.01 5.16 16.50
CA VAL A 58 -1.41 4.98 16.91
C VAL A 58 -1.55 3.98 18.05
N VAL A 59 -0.84 2.84 18.02
CA VAL A 59 -0.89 1.87 19.12
C VAL A 59 -0.40 2.47 20.44
N LEU A 60 0.58 3.38 20.39
CA LEU A 60 1.11 4.06 21.57
C LEU A 60 0.15 5.13 22.13
N ASN A 61 -0.59 5.83 21.26
CA ASN A 61 -1.32 7.05 21.64
C ASN A 61 -2.85 6.90 21.65
N GLN A 62 -3.40 5.92 20.95
CA GLN A 62 -4.84 5.70 20.88
C GLN A 62 -5.31 4.65 21.89
N LYS A 63 -6.49 4.90 22.46
CA LYS A 63 -7.20 3.96 23.34
C LYS A 63 -8.47 3.48 22.64
N ASN A 64 -9.00 2.35 23.11
CA ASN A 64 -10.25 1.73 22.61
C ASN A 64 -10.19 1.33 21.14
N ILE A 65 -9.02 0.87 20.67
CA ILE A 65 -8.90 0.29 19.32
C ILE A 65 -9.73 -1.01 19.27
N GLY A 66 -10.63 -1.08 18.29
CA GLY A 66 -11.45 -2.26 18.01
C GLY A 66 -10.88 -3.09 16.88
N LEU A 67 -10.29 -2.44 15.87
CA LEU A 67 -9.69 -3.09 14.71
C LEU A 67 -8.60 -2.20 14.12
N VAL A 68 -7.48 -2.79 13.71
CA VAL A 68 -6.47 -2.13 12.85
C VAL A 68 -6.48 -2.82 11.49
N VAL A 69 -6.73 -2.06 10.43
CA VAL A 69 -6.65 -2.55 9.06
C VAL A 69 -5.48 -1.87 8.37
N ILE A 70 -4.49 -2.66 7.96
CA ILE A 70 -3.34 -2.15 7.19
C ILE A 70 -3.43 -2.64 5.76
N MET A 71 -3.72 -1.72 4.85
CA MET A 71 -3.65 -1.92 3.40
C MET A 71 -2.26 -1.54 2.91
N TRP A 72 -1.39 -2.54 2.79
CA TRP A 72 0.00 -2.37 2.38
C TRP A 72 0.13 -1.82 0.97
N SER A 73 1.20 -1.07 0.72
CA SER A 73 1.53 -0.52 -0.58
C SER A 73 2.59 -1.34 -1.30
N GLU A 74 3.08 -0.81 -2.41
CA GLU A 74 4.14 -1.40 -3.22
C GLU A 74 5.41 -1.63 -2.40
N TRP A 75 6.02 -2.79 -2.58
CA TRP A 75 7.16 -3.26 -1.80
C TRP A 75 8.46 -2.56 -2.16
N GLN A 76 8.49 -1.82 -3.27
CA GLN A 76 9.64 -1.03 -3.69
C GLN A 76 9.64 0.41 -3.19
N ARG A 77 8.52 0.90 -2.68
CA ARG A 77 8.46 2.25 -2.10
C ARG A 77 9.44 2.35 -0.92
N MET A 78 10.01 3.53 -0.77
CA MET A 78 10.92 3.86 0.32
C MET A 78 10.51 5.18 0.93
N ASP A 79 10.39 5.19 2.26
CA ASP A 79 9.89 6.34 3.01
C ASP A 79 11.00 6.96 3.87
N PHE A 80 11.03 8.29 3.91
CA PHE A 80 11.96 9.07 4.71
C PHE A 80 11.20 10.14 5.48
N GLN A 81 11.27 10.08 6.81
CA GLN A 81 10.71 11.11 7.67
C GLN A 81 11.59 12.37 7.60
N LEU A 82 11.05 13.49 7.13
CA LEU A 82 11.86 14.66 6.79
C LEU A 82 11.98 15.71 7.90
N TRP A 83 10.98 15.80 8.79
CA TRP A 83 10.88 16.96 9.69
C TRP A 83 10.89 16.55 11.17
N PRO A 84 11.90 16.95 11.96
CA PRO A 84 12.03 16.55 13.37
C PRO A 84 10.93 17.07 14.28
N ARG A 85 10.10 18.02 13.81
CA ARG A 85 8.97 18.60 14.57
C ARG A 85 7.60 18.30 13.95
N LYS A 86 7.56 17.66 12.79
CA LYS A 86 6.32 17.29 12.07
C LYS A 86 6.42 15.82 11.68
N TRP A 87 5.99 14.98 12.62
CA TRP A 87 6.10 13.52 12.57
C TRP A 87 5.30 12.89 11.42
N ASP A 88 4.32 13.63 10.91
CA ASP A 88 3.44 13.30 9.81
C ASP A 88 4.01 13.65 8.42
N HIS A 89 5.18 14.30 8.35
CA HIS A 89 5.81 14.63 7.08
C HIS A 89 6.83 13.58 6.64
N TRP A 90 6.45 12.88 5.58
CA TRP A 90 7.24 11.85 4.93
C TRP A 90 7.51 12.22 3.49
N TRP A 91 8.60 11.67 2.95
CA TRP A 91 8.93 11.73 1.54
C TRP A 91 9.19 10.35 1.01
N HIS A 92 8.70 10.13 -0.20
CA HIS A 92 8.60 8.81 -0.79
C HIS A 92 9.44 8.76 -2.06
N VAL A 93 10.25 7.71 -2.18
CA VAL A 93 10.84 7.30 -3.45
C VAL A 93 9.97 6.18 -4.00
N HIS A 94 9.42 6.41 -5.19
CA HIS A 94 8.45 5.54 -5.83
C HIS A 94 8.99 5.10 -7.19
N PRO A 95 8.86 3.82 -7.57
CA PRO A 95 9.27 3.36 -8.90
C PRO A 95 8.46 4.09 -9.99
N MET A 96 7.14 3.99 -10.03
CA MET A 96 6.32 4.59 -11.10
C MET A 96 6.26 6.13 -11.18
N ARG A 97 6.70 6.88 -10.16
CA ARG A 97 6.67 8.35 -10.22
C ARG A 97 8.08 8.85 -10.53
N LYS A 98 8.25 9.44 -11.72
CA LYS A 98 9.19 10.56 -11.88
C LYS A 98 8.94 11.54 -10.73
N ALA A 99 9.90 12.41 -10.39
CA ALA A 99 9.51 13.73 -9.91
C ALA A 99 8.64 14.41 -10.99
N GLY A 100 7.38 14.02 -11.08
CA GLY A 100 6.44 14.39 -12.14
C GLY A 100 5.69 15.66 -11.75
N PRO A 101 4.96 16.26 -12.72
CA PRO A 101 4.21 17.50 -12.51
C PRO A 101 3.22 17.31 -11.35
N GLY A 102 3.51 17.96 -10.23
CA GLY A 102 2.92 17.67 -8.91
C GLY A 102 3.95 17.74 -7.78
N TRP A 103 5.21 17.38 -8.08
CA TRP A 103 6.36 17.70 -7.22
C TRP A 103 6.54 19.21 -7.06
N GLU A 104 6.35 19.97 -8.14
CA GLU A 104 6.36 21.44 -8.15
C GLU A 104 5.32 22.02 -7.19
N ARG A 105 4.13 21.41 -7.08
CA ARG A 105 3.10 21.82 -6.10
C ARG A 105 3.51 21.54 -4.65
N TYR A 106 4.27 20.47 -4.41
CA TYR A 106 4.87 20.20 -3.09
C TYR A 106 5.99 21.20 -2.76
N VAL A 107 6.80 21.57 -3.76
CA VAL A 107 7.85 22.61 -3.66
C VAL A 107 7.22 23.97 -3.32
N GLU A 108 6.13 24.35 -4.01
CA GLU A 108 5.39 25.60 -3.76
C GLU A 108 4.76 25.65 -2.37
N ARG A 109 4.21 24.53 -1.87
CA ARG A 109 3.58 24.47 -0.53
C ARG A 109 4.58 24.42 0.63
N SER A 110 5.76 23.83 0.43
CA SER A 110 6.76 23.62 1.50
C SER A 110 7.77 24.76 1.62
N GLY A 111 7.89 25.63 0.62
CA GLY A 111 8.78 26.81 0.63
C GLY A 111 10.27 26.50 0.60
N TYR A 112 10.67 25.24 0.79
CA TYR A 112 12.05 24.76 0.70
C TYR A 112 12.09 23.26 0.40
N VAL A 113 12.76 22.92 -0.70
CA VAL A 113 13.08 21.55 -1.08
C VAL A 113 14.60 21.39 -1.04
N PRO A 114 15.14 20.52 -0.16
CA PRO A 114 16.55 20.18 -0.13
C PRO A 114 17.09 19.78 -1.50
N GLU A 115 18.34 20.15 -1.79
CA GLU A 115 18.99 19.91 -3.09
C GLU A 115 18.92 18.44 -3.52
N PHE A 116 19.15 17.49 -2.60
CA PHE A 116 19.10 16.06 -2.91
C PHE A 116 17.74 15.58 -3.43
N GLN A 117 16.64 16.26 -3.05
CA GLN A 117 15.30 15.92 -3.54
C GLN A 117 15.02 16.49 -4.93
N ARG A 118 15.73 17.56 -5.35
CA ARG A 118 15.59 18.13 -6.69
C ARG A 118 16.18 17.23 -7.77
N ASN A 119 17.25 16.52 -7.44
CA ASN A 119 17.94 15.61 -8.35
C ASN A 119 17.55 14.14 -8.12
N VAL A 120 16.37 13.88 -7.54
CA VAL A 120 15.91 12.51 -7.21
C VAL A 120 16.02 11.55 -8.40
N ASN A 121 15.75 12.00 -9.61
CA ASN A 121 15.83 11.17 -10.82
C ASN A 121 17.28 10.74 -11.15
N GLU A 122 18.30 11.43 -10.66
CA GLU A 122 19.72 11.11 -10.93
C GLU A 122 20.22 9.96 -10.05
N TRP A 123 19.70 9.84 -8.82
CA TRP A 123 20.19 8.84 -7.85
C TRP A 123 19.16 7.79 -7.45
N SER A 124 17.85 8.07 -7.57
CA SER A 124 16.80 7.10 -7.21
C SER A 124 16.87 5.79 -8.00
N PRO A 125 17.29 5.74 -9.28
CA PRO A 125 17.45 4.47 -9.97
C PRO A 125 18.49 3.57 -9.31
N ASN A 126 19.57 4.15 -8.76
CA ASN A 126 20.58 3.37 -8.04
C ASN A 126 20.03 2.79 -6.74
N LEU A 127 19.21 3.57 -6.01
CA LEU A 127 18.57 3.12 -4.78
C LEU A 127 17.53 2.02 -5.06
N LEU A 128 16.69 2.21 -6.08
CA LEU A 128 15.72 1.21 -6.54
C LEU A 128 16.42 -0.04 -7.10
N GLY A 129 17.56 0.13 -7.76
CA GLY A 129 18.44 -0.94 -8.22
C GLY A 129 18.98 -1.83 -7.10
N ALA A 130 19.33 -1.22 -5.97
CA ALA A 130 19.70 -1.96 -4.76
C ALA A 130 18.49 -2.67 -4.11
N ASN A 131 17.29 -2.12 -4.27
CA ASN A 131 16.03 -2.69 -3.80
C ASN A 131 15.47 -3.78 -4.75
N THR A 132 16.29 -4.81 -4.95
CA THR A 132 15.98 -5.96 -5.82
C THR A 132 14.67 -6.66 -5.43
N PRO A 133 14.03 -7.45 -6.32
CA PRO A 133 12.88 -8.29 -5.98
C PRO A 133 13.06 -9.12 -4.70
N HIS A 134 14.25 -9.70 -4.51
CA HIS A 134 14.59 -10.46 -3.31
C HIS A 134 14.64 -9.58 -2.05
N HIS A 135 15.26 -8.40 -2.12
CA HIS A 135 15.30 -7.48 -0.99
C HIS A 135 13.90 -6.97 -0.66
N ALA A 136 13.15 -6.50 -1.65
CA ALA A 136 11.80 -5.97 -1.49
C ALA A 136 10.85 -7.00 -0.86
N ALA A 137 10.89 -8.26 -1.32
CA ALA A 137 10.11 -9.35 -0.72
C ALA A 137 10.44 -9.56 0.75
N ASN A 138 11.72 -9.81 1.07
CA ASN A 138 12.12 -10.06 2.45
C ASN A 138 11.90 -8.85 3.36
N ARG A 139 12.03 -7.63 2.85
CA ARG A 139 11.72 -6.40 3.58
C ARG A 139 10.23 -6.31 3.90
N ALA A 140 9.36 -6.55 2.93
CA ALA A 140 7.92 -6.56 3.14
C ALA A 140 7.49 -7.61 4.19
N LEU A 141 7.99 -8.84 4.08
CA LEU A 141 7.69 -9.91 5.05
C LEU A 141 8.13 -9.54 6.48
N ARG A 142 9.31 -8.94 6.65
CA ARG A 142 9.74 -8.44 7.96
C ARG A 142 8.81 -7.35 8.48
N THR A 143 8.39 -6.42 7.62
CA THR A 143 7.43 -5.37 7.99
C THR A 143 6.08 -5.94 8.43
N PHE A 144 5.58 -6.98 7.77
CA PHE A 144 4.37 -7.69 8.19
C PHE A 144 4.55 -8.35 9.56
N ILE A 145 5.70 -8.99 9.79
CA ILE A 145 6.05 -9.59 11.08
C ILE A 145 6.12 -8.52 12.18
N TYR A 146 6.79 -7.40 11.94
CA TYR A 146 6.87 -6.30 12.91
C TYR A 146 5.48 -5.78 13.25
N SER A 147 4.64 -5.56 12.25
CA SER A 147 3.25 -5.12 12.44
C SER A 147 2.45 -6.14 13.25
N GLN A 148 2.57 -7.42 12.94
CA GLN A 148 1.92 -8.49 13.71
C GLN A 148 2.37 -8.49 15.17
N LYS A 149 3.68 -8.34 15.43
CA LYS A 149 4.22 -8.30 16.80
C LYS A 149 3.71 -7.10 17.58
N LEU A 150 3.59 -5.93 16.93
CA LEU A 150 3.01 -4.73 17.53
C LEU A 150 1.51 -4.91 17.84
N LEU A 151 0.78 -5.57 16.93
CA LEU A 151 -0.67 -5.74 17.00
C LEU A 151 -1.13 -7.03 17.68
N LYS A 152 -0.23 -7.82 18.28
CA LYS A 152 -0.54 -9.18 18.78
C LYS A 152 -1.75 -9.29 19.73
N ASN A 153 -2.11 -8.21 20.43
CA ASN A 153 -3.21 -8.14 21.39
C ASN A 153 -4.37 -7.22 20.92
N ILE A 154 -4.36 -6.81 19.66
CA ILE A 154 -5.33 -5.90 19.05
C ILE A 154 -5.90 -6.62 17.83
N PRO A 155 -7.22 -6.68 17.61
CA PRO A 155 -7.74 -7.24 16.37
C PRO A 155 -7.16 -6.49 15.17
N TYR A 156 -6.67 -7.23 14.18
CA TYR A 156 -6.09 -6.67 12.98
C TYR A 156 -6.38 -7.49 11.73
N ILE A 157 -6.36 -6.82 10.58
CA ILE A 157 -6.43 -7.41 9.25
C ILE A 157 -5.37 -6.74 8.38
N PHE A 158 -4.64 -7.55 7.62
CA PHE A 158 -3.75 -7.09 6.56
C PHE A 158 -4.37 -7.36 5.19
N LEU A 159 -4.06 -6.51 4.24
CA LEU A 159 -4.34 -6.70 2.83
C LEU A 159 -3.35 -5.91 2.00
N GLN A 160 -3.22 -6.24 0.72
CA GLN A 160 -2.40 -5.49 -0.22
C GLN A 160 -3.30 -4.60 -1.07
N GLY A 161 -3.03 -3.30 -1.11
CA GLY A 161 -3.77 -2.34 -1.95
C GLY A 161 -3.35 -2.45 -3.42
N PRO A 162 -2.43 -1.61 -3.89
CA PRO A 162 -1.92 -1.70 -5.25
C PRO A 162 -1.06 -2.96 -5.44
N THR A 163 -0.89 -3.37 -6.69
CA THR A 163 0.04 -4.43 -7.10
C THR A 163 1.40 -4.29 -6.37
N PRO A 164 1.86 -5.30 -5.59
CA PRO A 164 3.05 -5.19 -4.73
C PRO A 164 4.33 -4.73 -5.44
N MET A 165 4.51 -5.18 -6.67
CA MET A 165 5.72 -5.01 -7.45
C MET A 165 5.29 -4.50 -8.82
N PRO A 166 5.04 -3.19 -8.98
CA PRO A 166 4.65 -2.65 -10.27
C PRO A 166 5.83 -2.76 -11.25
N PHE A 167 5.49 -2.66 -12.51
CA PHE A 167 6.30 -2.83 -13.70
C PHE A 167 7.74 -2.22 -13.63
N TYR A 168 8.68 -2.99 -13.06
CA TYR A 168 10.11 -2.64 -12.91
C TYR A 168 11.02 -3.44 -13.85
N ASN A 169 11.84 -2.77 -14.67
CA ASN A 169 12.79 -3.47 -15.54
C ASN A 169 14.02 -3.94 -14.75
N VAL A 170 14.14 -5.26 -14.53
CA VAL A 170 15.27 -5.84 -13.79
C VAL A 170 16.61 -5.74 -14.52
N LYS A 171 16.63 -5.55 -15.85
CA LYS A 171 17.86 -5.42 -16.65
C LYS A 171 18.43 -4.01 -16.59
N THR A 172 17.56 -3.01 -16.72
CA THR A 172 17.96 -1.59 -16.76
C THR A 172 17.87 -0.89 -15.41
N LEU A 173 17.31 -1.58 -14.40
CA LEU A 173 17.06 -1.04 -13.06
C LEU A 173 16.26 0.27 -13.06
N SER A 174 15.34 0.39 -14.02
CA SER A 174 14.50 1.57 -14.20
C SER A 174 13.02 1.22 -14.06
N TYR A 175 12.23 2.15 -13.53
CA TYR A 175 10.77 2.06 -13.65
C TYR A 175 10.35 2.27 -15.10
N ILE A 176 9.13 1.86 -15.39
CA ILE A 176 8.56 1.94 -16.73
C ILE A 176 7.29 2.78 -16.66
N ASP A 177 7.23 3.80 -17.51
CA ASP A 177 6.02 4.57 -17.77
C ASP A 177 5.10 3.73 -18.65
N CYS A 178 3.98 3.30 -18.07
CA CYS A 178 2.99 2.41 -18.69
C CYS A 178 1.76 3.16 -19.22
N SER A 179 1.81 4.50 -19.34
CA SER A 179 0.76 5.26 -20.02
C SER A 179 0.73 4.89 -21.51
N GLU A 180 -0.46 4.98 -22.13
CA GLU A 180 -0.67 4.67 -23.56
C GLU A 180 0.28 5.46 -24.49
N ASN A 181 0.71 6.65 -24.03
CA ASN A 181 1.65 7.55 -24.72
C ASN A 181 3.05 7.59 -24.07
N GLY A 182 3.33 6.70 -23.11
CA GLY A 182 4.64 6.56 -22.49
C GLY A 182 5.67 6.06 -23.51
N PRO A 183 6.98 6.29 -23.28
CA PRO A 183 8.06 5.84 -24.19
C PRO A 183 8.11 4.32 -24.43
N ASN A 184 7.24 3.54 -23.80
CA ASN A 184 7.16 2.08 -23.90
C ASN A 184 5.77 1.58 -24.34
N GLY A 185 4.99 2.38 -25.09
CA GLY A 185 3.61 2.10 -25.52
C GLY A 185 3.36 0.79 -26.29
N GLU A 186 4.40 -0.01 -26.58
CA GLU A 186 4.24 -1.38 -27.07
C GLU A 186 4.31 -2.39 -25.90
N VAL A 187 3.16 -2.61 -25.27
CA VAL A 187 2.91 -3.58 -24.17
C VAL A 187 3.41 -5.01 -24.50
N ALA A 188 3.58 -5.35 -25.79
CA ALA A 188 3.92 -6.69 -26.28
C ALA A 188 5.37 -7.15 -26.00
N ASP A 189 6.33 -6.24 -25.86
CA ASP A 189 7.73 -6.59 -25.57
C ASP A 189 8.05 -6.48 -24.06
N PHE A 190 7.16 -5.85 -23.31
CA PHE A 190 7.31 -5.58 -21.89
C PHE A 190 7.11 -6.82 -21.01
N GLN A 191 6.03 -7.60 -21.22
CA GLN A 191 5.79 -8.87 -20.50
C GLN A 191 6.90 -9.90 -20.77
N LYS A 192 7.64 -9.75 -21.88
CA LYS A 192 8.79 -10.59 -22.22
C LYS A 192 10.09 -10.15 -21.53
N ASN A 193 10.21 -8.87 -21.17
CA ASN A 193 11.44 -8.29 -20.61
C ASN A 193 11.38 -8.00 -19.11
N ASN A 194 10.18 -7.87 -18.55
CA ASN A 194 9.96 -7.61 -17.13
C ASN A 194 9.46 -8.86 -16.40
N ASN A 195 10.33 -9.44 -15.56
CA ASN A 195 9.97 -10.55 -14.69
C ASN A 195 9.98 -10.17 -13.20
N SER A 196 9.92 -8.87 -12.85
CA SER A 196 10.06 -8.41 -11.46
C SER A 196 9.04 -9.09 -10.55
N ARG A 197 7.77 -9.15 -10.96
CA ARG A 197 6.70 -9.86 -10.23
C ARG A 197 7.01 -11.34 -10.02
N GLN A 198 7.39 -12.05 -11.08
CA GLN A 198 7.74 -13.47 -11.00
C GLN A 198 8.96 -13.70 -10.09
N GLN A 199 9.98 -12.84 -10.18
CA GLN A 199 11.16 -12.90 -9.32
C GLN A 199 10.82 -12.58 -7.86
N THR A 200 9.90 -11.66 -7.60
CA THR A 200 9.41 -11.34 -6.25
C THR A 200 8.59 -12.50 -5.68
N ALA A 201 7.72 -13.11 -6.48
CA ALA A 201 6.97 -14.30 -6.10
C ALA A 201 7.92 -15.46 -5.75
N LEU A 202 8.91 -15.74 -6.60
CA LEU A 202 9.96 -16.72 -6.32
C LEU A 202 10.71 -16.40 -5.02
N ALA A 203 11.12 -15.14 -4.81
CA ALA A 203 11.80 -14.72 -3.60
C ALA A 203 10.93 -14.87 -2.34
N LEU A 204 9.63 -14.66 -2.45
CA LEU A 204 8.67 -14.93 -1.37
C LEU A 204 8.62 -16.42 -1.06
N SER A 205 8.50 -17.29 -2.07
CA SER A 205 8.46 -18.75 -1.91
C SER A 205 9.70 -19.34 -1.24
N PHE A 206 10.86 -18.72 -1.40
CA PHE A 206 12.12 -19.13 -0.78
C PHE A 206 12.50 -18.32 0.47
N SER A 207 11.64 -17.40 0.92
CA SER A 207 11.97 -16.57 2.08
C SER A 207 12.02 -17.41 3.36
N PRO A 208 13.04 -17.22 4.22
CA PRO A 208 13.09 -17.87 5.53
C PRO A 208 11.96 -17.41 6.48
N TYR A 209 11.19 -16.39 6.09
CA TYR A 209 10.07 -15.87 6.86
C TYR A 209 8.72 -16.46 6.46
N LEU A 210 8.63 -17.19 5.34
CA LEU A 210 7.37 -17.66 4.78
C LEU A 210 6.63 -18.58 5.77
N GLU A 211 7.31 -19.59 6.31
CA GLU A 211 6.72 -20.50 7.31
C GLU A 211 6.16 -19.75 8.53
N TYR A 212 6.88 -18.72 9.00
CA TYR A 212 6.38 -17.90 10.10
C TYR A 212 5.11 -17.14 9.70
N ILE A 213 5.08 -16.54 8.52
CA ILE A 213 3.92 -15.79 8.03
C ILE A 213 2.72 -16.72 7.86
N ASP A 214 2.92 -17.88 7.22
CA ASP A 214 1.88 -18.88 7.01
C ASP A 214 1.25 -19.33 8.33
N ASN A 215 2.08 -19.58 9.35
CA ASN A 215 1.62 -20.06 10.65
C ASN A 215 1.05 -18.98 11.57
N ASN A 216 1.33 -17.69 11.35
CA ASN A 216 1.02 -16.63 12.34
C ASN A 216 0.23 -15.43 11.80
N ILE A 217 0.20 -15.23 10.48
CA ILE A 217 -0.29 -14.00 9.84
C ILE A 217 -1.29 -14.30 8.72
N SER A 218 -1.09 -15.37 7.93
CA SER A 218 -1.84 -15.66 6.70
C SER A 218 -3.37 -15.64 6.87
N GLU A 219 -3.90 -16.22 7.95
CA GLU A 219 -5.36 -16.25 8.22
C GLU A 219 -5.98 -14.86 8.42
N LYS A 220 -5.15 -13.86 8.75
CA LYS A 220 -5.54 -12.45 8.94
C LYS A 220 -5.10 -11.56 7.79
N PHE A 221 -4.62 -12.14 6.70
CA PHE A 221 -4.13 -11.44 5.53
C PHE A 221 -5.03 -11.77 4.33
N ILE A 222 -5.89 -10.84 3.94
CA ILE A 222 -6.77 -10.98 2.78
C ILE A 222 -5.91 -11.07 1.52
N GLY A 223 -6.13 -12.14 0.75
CA GLY A 223 -5.41 -12.38 -0.51
C GLY A 223 -4.02 -13.01 -0.38
N TRP A 224 -3.58 -13.41 0.82
CA TRP A 224 -2.30 -14.13 0.98
C TRP A 224 -2.24 -15.38 0.09
N PRO A 225 -1.12 -15.64 -0.66
CA PRO A 225 0.21 -15.01 -0.64
C PRO A 225 0.41 -13.78 -1.54
N ILE A 226 -0.66 -13.01 -1.77
CA ILE A 226 -0.73 -11.70 -2.45
C ILE A 226 -0.51 -11.79 -3.96
N PHE A 227 0.46 -12.58 -4.42
CA PHE A 227 0.75 -12.75 -5.84
C PHE A 227 -0.14 -13.80 -6.49
N SER A 228 -0.80 -13.43 -7.59
CA SER A 228 -1.58 -14.34 -8.44
C SER A 228 -0.79 -15.55 -8.93
N GLU A 229 0.52 -15.37 -9.15
CA GLU A 229 1.47 -16.40 -9.55
C GLU A 229 1.59 -17.53 -8.50
N LEU A 230 1.22 -17.23 -7.26
CA LEU A 230 1.22 -18.15 -6.12
C LEU A 230 -0.21 -18.45 -5.62
N GLY A 231 -1.25 -18.08 -6.40
CA GLY A 231 -2.66 -18.25 -6.04
C GLY A 231 -3.21 -17.20 -5.06
N GLY A 232 -2.44 -16.13 -4.78
CA GLY A 232 -2.89 -14.99 -4.00
C GLY A 232 -3.56 -13.90 -4.86
N TYR A 233 -3.92 -12.79 -4.22
CA TYR A 233 -4.45 -11.62 -4.91
C TYR A 233 -4.27 -10.33 -4.07
N ASP A 234 -4.33 -9.19 -4.74
CA ASP A 234 -4.39 -7.85 -4.15
C ASP A 234 -5.71 -7.14 -4.51
N ILE A 235 -5.92 -5.91 -4.02
CA ILE A 235 -7.13 -5.14 -4.33
C ILE A 235 -7.25 -4.86 -5.83
N ASP A 236 -6.16 -4.65 -6.56
CA ASP A 236 -6.26 -4.46 -8.01
C ASP A 236 -6.84 -5.69 -8.69
N ASN A 237 -6.42 -6.89 -8.28
CA ASN A 237 -6.98 -8.14 -8.81
C ASN A 237 -8.47 -8.29 -8.48
N ILE A 238 -8.89 -7.95 -7.25
CA ILE A 238 -10.30 -8.03 -6.85
C ILE A 238 -11.16 -7.13 -7.72
N LEU A 239 -10.73 -5.88 -7.91
CA LEU A 239 -11.46 -4.91 -8.74
C LEU A 239 -11.49 -5.35 -10.20
N ASP A 240 -10.38 -5.85 -10.74
CA ASP A 240 -10.31 -6.31 -12.14
C ASP A 240 -11.14 -7.59 -12.38
N ILE A 241 -11.29 -8.47 -11.38
CA ILE A 241 -12.16 -9.64 -11.50
C ILE A 241 -13.63 -9.22 -11.49
N ALA A 242 -13.98 -8.22 -10.68
CA ALA A 242 -15.34 -7.73 -10.52
C ALA A 242 -15.79 -6.84 -11.68
N ASP A 243 -14.87 -6.06 -12.23
CA ASP A 243 -15.07 -5.12 -13.35
C ASP A 243 -13.91 -5.28 -14.36
N PRO A 244 -13.95 -6.34 -15.21
CA PRO A 244 -12.86 -6.65 -16.15
C PRO A 244 -12.58 -5.54 -17.17
N GLU A 245 -13.60 -4.77 -17.53
CA GLU A 245 -13.50 -3.62 -18.45
C GLU A 245 -13.02 -2.34 -17.74
N ARG A 246 -12.87 -2.37 -16.41
CA ARG A 246 -12.40 -1.25 -15.56
C ARG A 246 -13.23 0.03 -15.71
N SER A 247 -14.52 -0.12 -15.98
CA SER A 247 -15.40 0.99 -16.35
C SER A 247 -16.25 1.54 -15.20
N GLU A 248 -16.40 0.79 -14.11
CA GLU A 248 -17.34 1.08 -13.03
C GLU A 248 -16.69 1.25 -11.65
N MET A 249 -15.54 0.63 -11.39
CA MET A 249 -14.93 0.60 -10.05
C MET A 249 -13.65 1.44 -9.90
N ARG A 250 -13.13 1.99 -11.00
CA ARG A 250 -11.94 2.84 -11.05
C ARG A 250 -12.33 4.32 -11.23
N ILE A 251 -11.44 5.26 -10.87
CA ILE A 251 -11.71 6.70 -11.05
C ILE A 251 -11.82 7.05 -12.54
N SER A 252 -10.90 6.53 -13.35
CA SER A 252 -10.91 6.64 -14.80
C SER A 252 -9.98 5.59 -15.42
N GLU A 253 -9.95 5.53 -16.75
CA GLU A 253 -9.00 4.69 -17.50
C GLU A 253 -7.53 4.98 -17.12
N ASP A 254 -7.18 6.27 -16.98
CA ASP A 254 -5.84 6.72 -16.58
C ASP A 254 -5.58 6.63 -15.07
N ASP A 255 -6.64 6.56 -14.25
CA ASP A 255 -6.55 6.61 -12.80
C ASP A 255 -7.15 5.34 -12.22
N THR A 256 -6.27 4.36 -12.03
CA THR A 256 -6.63 3.04 -11.54
C THR A 256 -6.97 3.03 -10.05
N HIS A 257 -7.05 4.17 -9.35
CA HIS A 257 -7.52 4.16 -7.97
C HIS A 257 -9.00 3.73 -7.89
N PRO A 258 -9.42 3.08 -6.78
CA PRO A 258 -10.82 2.76 -6.57
C PRO A 258 -11.66 4.04 -6.50
N ASN A 259 -12.81 4.03 -7.16
CA ASN A 259 -13.84 5.06 -6.98
C ASN A 259 -14.77 4.67 -5.81
N GLY A 260 -15.87 5.41 -5.61
CA GLY A 260 -16.83 5.11 -4.52
C GLY A 260 -17.39 3.68 -4.54
N LEU A 261 -17.63 3.09 -5.72
CA LEU A 261 -18.07 1.70 -5.84
C LEU A 261 -16.95 0.72 -5.49
N GLY A 262 -15.74 0.97 -6.01
CA GLY A 262 -14.55 0.19 -5.65
C GLY A 262 -14.27 0.22 -4.14
N HIS A 263 -14.38 1.39 -3.49
CA HIS A 263 -14.24 1.52 -2.04
C HIS A 263 -15.31 0.77 -1.25
N LYS A 264 -16.55 0.71 -1.76
CA LYS A 264 -17.61 -0.10 -1.16
C LYS A 264 -17.28 -1.59 -1.21
N MET A 265 -16.82 -2.08 -2.36
CA MET A 265 -16.39 -3.47 -2.52
C MET A 265 -15.23 -3.82 -1.58
N ILE A 266 -14.23 -2.93 -1.47
CA ILE A 266 -13.11 -3.10 -0.53
C ILE A 266 -13.62 -3.19 0.92
N ALA A 267 -14.55 -2.31 1.32
CA ALA A 267 -15.11 -2.34 2.67
C ALA A 267 -15.87 -3.64 2.96
N GLU A 268 -16.65 -4.13 1.99
CA GLU A 268 -17.37 -5.41 2.09
C GLU A 268 -16.40 -6.59 2.24
N GLU A 269 -15.33 -6.64 1.45
CA GLU A 269 -14.31 -7.69 1.55
C GLU A 269 -13.64 -7.70 2.93
N ILE A 270 -13.27 -6.53 3.44
CA ILE A 270 -12.67 -6.40 4.78
C ILE A 270 -13.68 -6.80 5.86
N TYR A 271 -14.95 -6.42 5.73
CA TYR A 271 -15.99 -6.80 6.68
C TYR A 271 -16.20 -8.32 6.70
N ASN A 272 -16.25 -8.97 5.54
CA ASN A 272 -16.40 -10.42 5.45
C ASN A 272 -15.24 -11.15 6.12
N ALA A 273 -14.01 -10.69 5.88
CA ALA A 273 -12.83 -11.22 6.57
C ALA A 273 -12.91 -10.98 8.08
N TYR A 274 -13.32 -9.79 8.52
CA TYR A 274 -13.50 -9.46 9.93
C TYR A 274 -14.51 -10.39 10.61
N ALA A 275 -15.68 -10.59 10.01
CA ALA A 275 -16.70 -11.49 10.53
C ALA A 275 -16.15 -12.92 10.64
N LYS A 276 -15.47 -13.42 9.60
CA LYS A 276 -14.87 -14.76 9.63
C LYS A 276 -13.82 -14.94 10.74
N ILE A 277 -13.03 -13.92 11.03
CA ILE A 277 -11.88 -14.03 11.95
C ILE A 277 -12.29 -13.74 13.41
N TYR A 278 -13.23 -12.81 13.62
CA TYR A 278 -13.49 -12.20 14.93
C TYR A 278 -14.93 -12.32 15.44
N THR A 279 -15.85 -12.95 14.70
CA THR A 279 -17.23 -13.22 15.15
C THR A 279 -17.56 -14.70 15.10
#